data_AF-A0A965XK78-F1
#
_entry.id   AF-A0A965XK78-F1
#
_cell.length_a   1.000
_cell.length_b   1.000
_cell.length_c   1.000
_cell.angle_alpha   90.00
_cell.angle_beta   90.00
_cell.angle_gamma   90.00
#
_symmetry.space_group_name_H-M   'P 1'
#
loop_
_entity.id
_entity.type
_entity.pdbx_description
1 polymer ?
#
loop_
_entity_poly.entity_id
_entity_poly.type
_entity_poly.pdbx_seq_one_letter_code
_entity_poly.pdbx_strand_id
1 'polypeptide(L)'
;MSTIKETTNKCAVCGKKSRQIVLTSYSLLSEPDLDFRPAPMLRATMNYWLMECPNCGYVAKDIRRWPCVSKKALRRIYSSLDTSLPYLAHTFHKRALYCEHIGNTSGALRAYLCAAWACDDAEADDHAINLRIKCLELAQRKMHHCRRRKWRQYMQLIADLLRRTQNVTDLRKLDTGDRRLDYCTRELLIYQKSLAERNDFSAHSRDEIDLEPFDDFFEKKTSERADPSHELEAYLAQALSGHPEDRAEALAVLDGMRPHKLNLPYYAYDAVLQRHKGAPVNIQNPYNVADLARVVTSEFLDMMETFAVPDNIACERITLQNKICMAILYELYTSPYIEQKWKNYADAQKRLYLMRVDDLFSDDSYLIGFIKPRMPNE
;
A
#
# COMPACT_ATOMS: atom_id res chain seq x y z
N MET A 1 -3.92 -21.40 -9.86
CA MET A 1 -4.88 -22.17 -9.04
C MET A 1 -5.12 -21.40 -7.74
N SER A 2 -6.36 -21.28 -7.30
CA SER A 2 -6.71 -20.57 -6.05
C SER A 2 -7.13 -21.58 -4.99
N THR A 3 -6.57 -21.47 -3.80
CA THR A 3 -6.88 -22.37 -2.68
C THR A 3 -7.76 -21.64 -1.69
N ILE A 4 -8.87 -22.26 -1.30
CA ILE A 4 -9.81 -21.73 -0.31
C ILE A 4 -9.91 -22.69 0.88
N LYS A 5 -10.15 -22.13 2.06
CA LYS A 5 -10.35 -22.88 3.30
C LYS A 5 -11.62 -22.42 3.98
N GLU A 6 -12.48 -23.37 4.34
CA GLU A 6 -13.63 -23.09 5.19
C GLU A 6 -13.21 -23.01 6.66
N THR A 7 -13.68 -21.97 7.35
CA THR A 7 -13.38 -21.72 8.77
C THR A 7 -14.65 -21.34 9.52
N THR A 8 -14.74 -21.71 10.80
CA THR A 8 -15.83 -21.26 11.67
C THR A 8 -15.33 -20.10 12.53
N ASN A 9 -15.80 -18.89 12.22
CA ASN A 9 -15.34 -17.67 12.89
C ASN A 9 -16.43 -17.13 13.83
N LYS A 10 -16.03 -16.78 15.06
CA LYS A 10 -16.88 -16.08 16.03
C LYS A 10 -16.89 -14.59 15.69
N CYS A 11 -18.07 -14.04 15.38
CA CYS A 11 -18.20 -12.61 15.12
C CYS A 11 -17.91 -11.80 16.38
N ALA A 12 -17.03 -10.81 16.27
CA ALA A 12 -16.73 -9.89 17.36
C ALA A 12 -18.01 -9.18 17.84
N VAL A 13 -18.80 -8.62 16.92
CA VAL A 13 -19.94 -7.73 17.26
C VAL A 13 -21.11 -8.45 17.94
N CYS A 14 -21.45 -9.67 17.50
CA CYS A 14 -22.64 -10.38 18.02
C CYS A 14 -22.32 -11.67 18.77
N GLY A 15 -21.06 -12.10 18.80
CA GLY A 15 -20.62 -13.31 19.49
C GLY A 15 -21.06 -14.63 18.84
N LYS A 16 -21.90 -14.62 17.80
CA LYS A 16 -22.33 -15.84 17.10
C LYS A 16 -21.23 -16.37 16.18
N LYS A 17 -21.11 -17.69 16.10
CA LYS A 17 -20.23 -18.37 15.16
C LYS A 17 -20.92 -18.50 13.80
N SER A 18 -20.16 -18.32 12.73
CA SER A 18 -20.64 -18.52 11.35
C SER A 18 -19.54 -19.12 10.49
N ARG A 19 -19.93 -19.90 9.49
CA ARG A 19 -19.03 -20.42 8.45
C ARG A 19 -18.56 -19.27 7.56
N GLN A 20 -17.27 -19.23 7.29
CA GLN A 20 -16.61 -18.21 6.47
C GLN A 20 -15.59 -18.91 5.57
N ILE A 21 -15.48 -18.48 4.32
CA ILE A 21 -14.49 -19.01 3.37
C ILE A 21 -13.34 -18.01 3.29
N VAL A 22 -12.11 -18.50 3.41
CA VAL A 22 -10.90 -17.68 3.38
C VAL A 22 -10.04 -18.11 2.20
N LEU A 23 -9.60 -17.15 1.41
CA LEU A 23 -8.60 -17.37 0.36
C LEU A 23 -7.23 -17.56 1.01
N THR A 24 -6.59 -18.72 0.78
CA THR A 24 -5.26 -19.03 1.36
C THR A 24 -4.13 -18.79 0.38
N SER A 25 -4.37 -19.02 -0.92
CA SER A 25 -3.40 -18.71 -1.99
C SER A 25 -4.12 -18.41 -3.30
N TYR A 26 -3.49 -17.62 -4.16
CA TYR A 26 -3.95 -17.35 -5.51
C TYR A 26 -2.76 -17.14 -6.44
N SER A 27 -2.97 -17.42 -7.73
CA SER A 27 -1.99 -17.13 -8.77
C SER A 27 -2.31 -15.77 -9.40
N LEU A 28 -1.28 -14.98 -9.68
CA LEU A 28 -1.37 -13.77 -10.50
C LEU A 28 -0.87 -14.14 -11.90
N LEU A 29 -1.79 -14.24 -12.84
CA LEU A 29 -1.50 -14.42 -14.26
C LEU A 29 -2.28 -13.31 -14.99
N SER A 30 -1.61 -12.62 -15.92
CA SER A 30 -2.12 -11.47 -16.70
C SER A 30 -2.12 -10.12 -15.99
N GLU A 31 -2.12 -9.05 -16.79
CA GLU A 31 -2.23 -7.68 -16.30
C GLU A 31 -3.65 -7.39 -15.78
N PRO A 32 -3.80 -6.38 -14.90
CA PRO A 32 -5.11 -5.91 -14.46
C PRO A 32 -5.77 -5.00 -15.52
N ASP A 33 -7.06 -4.74 -15.31
CA ASP A 33 -7.81 -3.74 -16.08
C ASP A 33 -7.28 -2.32 -15.82
N LEU A 34 -7.72 -1.36 -16.64
CA LEU A 34 -7.31 0.05 -16.54
C LEU A 34 -7.60 0.68 -15.17
N ASP A 35 -8.62 0.22 -14.46
CA ASP A 35 -9.00 0.63 -13.09
C ASP A 35 -8.35 -0.21 -11.98
N PHE A 36 -7.35 -1.02 -12.32
CA PHE A 36 -6.66 -1.96 -11.44
C PHE A 36 -7.51 -3.15 -10.98
N ARG A 37 -8.62 -3.44 -11.66
CA ARG A 37 -9.35 -4.69 -11.45
C ARG A 37 -8.45 -5.87 -11.78
N PRO A 38 -8.26 -6.83 -10.86
CA PRO A 38 -7.38 -7.96 -11.13
C PRO A 38 -7.86 -8.81 -12.31
N ALA A 39 -6.91 -9.54 -12.90
CA ALA A 39 -7.16 -10.54 -13.91
C ALA A 39 -8.20 -11.61 -13.46
N PRO A 40 -8.85 -12.31 -14.41
CA PRO A 40 -10.02 -13.17 -14.15
C PRO A 40 -9.85 -14.18 -13.01
N MET A 41 -8.69 -14.82 -12.88
CA MET A 41 -8.46 -15.82 -11.83
C MET A 41 -8.55 -15.24 -10.41
N LEU A 42 -7.96 -14.06 -10.18
CA LEU A 42 -8.02 -13.39 -8.88
C LEU A 42 -9.39 -12.73 -8.68
N ARG A 43 -9.97 -12.15 -9.75
CA ARG A 43 -11.31 -11.56 -9.76
C ARG A 43 -12.40 -12.54 -9.32
N ALA A 44 -12.35 -13.78 -9.79
CA ALA A 44 -13.30 -14.84 -9.40
C ALA A 44 -13.31 -15.13 -7.89
N THR A 45 -12.27 -14.72 -7.15
CA THR A 45 -12.18 -14.91 -5.69
C THR A 45 -12.74 -13.74 -4.87
N MET A 46 -13.27 -12.69 -5.50
CA MET A 46 -13.77 -11.48 -4.82
C MET A 46 -14.79 -11.78 -3.71
N ASN A 47 -15.61 -12.82 -3.89
CA ASN A 47 -16.56 -13.31 -2.89
C ASN A 47 -15.93 -13.71 -1.54
N TYR A 48 -14.62 -13.94 -1.51
CA TYR A 48 -13.86 -14.37 -0.32
C TYR A 48 -12.95 -13.28 0.25
N TRP A 49 -12.94 -12.08 -0.34
CA TRP A 49 -12.07 -10.99 0.11
C TRP A 49 -12.58 -10.32 1.39
N LEU A 50 -13.88 -10.46 1.67
CA LEU A 50 -14.56 -9.97 2.86
C LEU A 50 -15.41 -11.08 3.46
N MET A 51 -15.51 -11.05 4.78
CA MET A 51 -16.42 -11.87 5.57
C MET A 51 -17.61 -11.02 5.99
N GLU A 52 -18.81 -11.57 5.83
CA GLU A 52 -20.04 -10.97 6.35
C GLU A 52 -20.63 -11.87 7.44
N CYS A 53 -20.94 -11.29 8.60
CA CYS A 53 -21.64 -12.02 9.65
C CYS A 53 -23.13 -12.13 9.31
N PRO A 54 -23.70 -13.33 9.10
CA PRO A 54 -25.09 -13.50 8.70
C PRO A 54 -26.09 -13.06 9.78
N ASN A 55 -25.66 -12.94 11.03
CA ASN A 55 -26.54 -12.59 12.14
C ASN A 55 -26.64 -11.07 12.41
N CYS A 56 -25.59 -10.29 12.12
CA CYS A 56 -25.59 -8.86 12.41
C CYS A 56 -25.15 -7.98 11.25
N GLY A 57 -24.81 -8.56 10.10
CA GLY A 57 -24.39 -7.85 8.89
C GLY A 57 -23.02 -7.16 9.00
N TYR A 58 -22.22 -7.48 10.01
CA TYR A 58 -20.88 -6.90 10.15
C TYR A 58 -19.96 -7.42 9.04
N VAL A 59 -19.34 -6.50 8.30
CA VAL A 59 -18.43 -6.81 7.20
C VAL A 59 -17.00 -6.38 7.51
N ALA A 60 -16.06 -7.32 7.40
CA ALA A 60 -14.64 -7.06 7.55
C ALA A 60 -13.81 -8.11 6.79
N LYS A 61 -12.51 -7.85 6.59
CA LYS A 61 -11.58 -8.90 6.14
C LYS A 61 -11.52 -10.08 7.12
N ASP A 62 -11.71 -9.79 8.40
CA ASP A 62 -11.80 -10.78 9.48
C ASP A 62 -12.86 -10.33 10.50
N ILE A 63 -14.00 -11.01 10.54
CA ILE A 63 -15.12 -10.68 11.45
C ILE A 63 -14.81 -10.97 12.93
N ARG A 64 -13.68 -11.64 13.23
CA ARG A 64 -13.20 -11.84 14.61
C ARG A 64 -12.60 -10.57 15.20
N ARG A 65 -12.20 -9.61 14.36
CA ARG A 65 -11.66 -8.32 14.81
C ARG A 65 -12.80 -7.36 15.15
N TRP A 66 -12.71 -6.76 16.34
CA TRP A 66 -13.69 -5.81 16.82
C TRP A 66 -13.66 -4.52 15.98
N PRO A 67 -14.81 -3.99 15.53
CA PRO A 67 -14.84 -2.72 14.82
C PRO A 67 -14.56 -1.55 15.76
N CYS A 68 -14.03 -0.44 15.24
CA CYS A 68 -13.77 0.78 16.02
C CYS A 68 -15.04 1.53 16.43
N VAL A 69 -16.23 0.95 16.21
CA VAL A 69 -17.54 1.58 16.45
C VAL A 69 -18.45 0.64 17.22
N SER A 70 -19.41 1.21 17.95
CA SER A 70 -20.42 0.43 18.65
C SER A 70 -21.36 -0.29 17.68
N LYS A 71 -22.00 -1.38 18.13
CA LYS A 71 -23.00 -2.11 17.35
C LYS A 71 -24.16 -1.23 16.88
N LYS A 72 -24.58 -0.25 17.69
CA LYS A 72 -25.65 0.70 17.34
C LYS A 72 -25.19 1.65 16.23
N ALA A 73 -23.96 2.17 16.32
CA ALA A 73 -23.37 3.00 15.27
C ALA A 73 -23.24 2.22 13.96
N LEU A 74 -22.80 0.96 14.02
CA LEU A 74 -22.68 0.09 12.84
C LEU A 74 -24.01 -0.08 12.09
N ARG A 75 -25.12 -0.33 12.81
CA ARG A 75 -26.46 -0.41 12.21
C ARG A 75 -26.87 0.89 11.51
N ARG A 76 -26.53 2.04 12.11
CA ARG A 76 -26.81 3.36 11.52
C ARG A 76 -25.96 3.64 10.29
N ILE A 77 -24.72 3.17 10.26
CA ILE A 77 -23.86 3.27 9.06
C ILE A 77 -24.48 2.50 7.89
N TYR A 78 -25.12 1.36 8.17
CA TYR A 78 -25.71 0.49 7.14
C TYR A 78 -27.17 0.84 6.78
N SER A 79 -27.79 1.83 7.42
CA SER A 79 -29.22 2.10 7.19
C SER A 79 -29.52 2.75 5.84
N SER A 80 -28.52 3.34 5.19
CA SER A 80 -28.66 4.01 3.88
C SER A 80 -28.30 3.12 2.70
N LEU A 81 -28.15 1.80 2.91
CA LEU A 81 -27.82 0.88 1.83
C LEU A 81 -29.02 0.65 0.91
N ASP A 82 -28.76 0.71 -0.38
CA ASP A 82 -29.71 0.30 -1.40
C ASP A 82 -29.84 -1.22 -1.41
N THR A 83 -31.07 -1.70 -1.20
CA THR A 83 -31.41 -3.12 -1.18
C THR A 83 -31.43 -3.76 -2.56
N SER A 84 -31.43 -2.97 -3.65
CA SER A 84 -31.39 -3.47 -5.02
C SER A 84 -29.98 -3.83 -5.51
N LEU A 85 -28.94 -3.52 -4.72
CA LEU A 85 -27.56 -3.87 -5.05
C LEU A 85 -27.35 -5.39 -5.10
N PRO A 86 -26.55 -5.90 -6.07
CA PRO A 86 -26.10 -7.29 -6.08
C PRO A 86 -25.43 -7.67 -4.75
N TYR A 87 -25.60 -8.92 -4.31
CA TYR A 87 -25.14 -9.36 -2.98
C TYR A 87 -23.66 -9.01 -2.71
N LEU A 88 -22.76 -9.32 -3.66
CA LEU A 88 -21.33 -9.03 -3.51
C LEU A 88 -21.05 -7.52 -3.44
N ALA A 89 -21.70 -6.73 -4.32
CA ALA A 89 -21.58 -5.28 -4.32
C ALA A 89 -22.06 -4.68 -3.00
N HIS A 90 -23.17 -5.20 -2.46
CA HIS A 90 -23.74 -4.80 -1.18
C HIS A 90 -22.78 -5.07 -0.01
N THR A 91 -22.08 -6.22 0.01
CA THR A 91 -21.05 -6.52 1.01
C THR A 91 -19.87 -5.53 0.93
N PHE A 92 -19.38 -5.21 -0.27
CA PHE A 92 -18.31 -4.20 -0.43
C PHE A 92 -18.79 -2.78 -0.09
N HIS A 93 -20.03 -2.41 -0.41
CA HIS A 93 -20.60 -1.11 -0.08
C HIS A 93 -20.72 -0.91 1.45
N LYS A 94 -21.17 -1.94 2.19
CA LYS A 94 -21.11 -1.94 3.67
C LYS A 94 -19.70 -1.64 4.18
N ARG A 95 -18.69 -2.27 3.58
CA ARG A 95 -17.30 -2.05 3.95
C ARG A 95 -16.85 -0.61 3.65
N ALA A 96 -17.28 -0.05 2.53
CA ALA A 96 -16.98 1.32 2.13
C ALA A 96 -17.53 2.34 3.13
N LEU A 97 -18.84 2.25 3.45
CA LEU A 97 -19.50 3.13 4.43
C LEU A 97 -18.85 3.05 5.81
N TYR A 98 -18.49 1.84 6.26
CA TYR A 98 -17.75 1.67 7.50
C TYR A 98 -16.39 2.38 7.46
N CYS A 99 -15.63 2.20 6.37
CA CYS A 99 -14.32 2.82 6.21
C CYS A 99 -14.40 4.35 6.14
N GLU A 100 -15.40 4.93 5.46
CA GLU A 100 -15.63 6.38 5.46
C GLU A 100 -15.94 6.89 6.86
N HIS A 101 -16.82 6.21 7.60
CA HIS A 101 -17.21 6.64 8.95
C HIS A 101 -16.02 6.74 9.91
N ILE A 102 -15.03 5.85 9.78
CA ILE A 102 -13.81 5.86 10.63
C ILE A 102 -12.66 6.68 10.01
N GLY A 103 -12.90 7.41 8.92
CA GLY A 103 -11.88 8.22 8.24
C GLY A 103 -10.84 7.43 7.44
N ASN A 104 -11.03 6.12 7.22
CA ASN A 104 -10.13 5.30 6.41
C ASN A 104 -10.46 5.44 4.91
N THR A 105 -10.07 6.58 4.33
CA THR A 105 -10.34 6.91 2.92
C THR A 105 -9.81 5.86 1.94
N SER A 106 -8.60 5.33 2.13
CA SER A 106 -8.02 4.35 1.21
C SER A 106 -8.79 3.02 1.24
N GLY A 107 -9.25 2.61 2.43
CA GLY A 107 -10.13 1.46 2.60
C GLY A 107 -11.49 1.67 1.96
N ALA A 108 -12.05 2.88 2.07
CA ALA A 108 -13.32 3.25 1.46
C ALA A 108 -13.23 3.24 -0.07
N LEU A 109 -12.21 3.89 -0.64
CA LEU A 109 -11.95 3.95 -2.07
C LEU A 109 -11.85 2.54 -2.66
N ARG A 110 -11.02 1.67 -2.07
CA ARG A 110 -10.90 0.28 -2.53
C ARG A 110 -12.23 -0.47 -2.45
N ALA A 111 -13.00 -0.27 -1.39
CA ALA A 111 -14.27 -0.96 -1.20
C ALA A 111 -15.34 -0.48 -2.19
N TYR A 112 -15.45 0.82 -2.46
CA TYR A 112 -16.34 1.35 -3.50
C TYR A 112 -15.97 0.84 -4.88
N LEU A 113 -14.68 0.81 -5.21
CA LEU A 113 -14.20 0.28 -6.49
C LEU A 113 -14.54 -1.22 -6.66
N CYS A 114 -14.30 -2.03 -5.62
CA CYS A 114 -14.70 -3.45 -5.64
C CYS A 114 -16.22 -3.64 -5.73
N ALA A 115 -17.01 -2.75 -5.11
CA ALA A 115 -18.46 -2.79 -5.24
C ALA A 115 -18.91 -2.47 -6.67
N ALA A 116 -18.27 -1.50 -7.33
CA ALA A 116 -18.54 -1.17 -8.74
C ALA A 116 -18.21 -2.35 -9.66
N TRP A 117 -17.07 -3.03 -9.46
CA TRP A 117 -16.71 -4.25 -10.20
C TRP A 117 -17.75 -5.36 -10.03
N ALA A 118 -18.26 -5.55 -8.82
CA ALA A 118 -19.30 -6.52 -8.54
C ALA A 118 -20.65 -6.15 -9.18
N CYS A 119 -20.91 -4.86 -9.41
CA CYS A 119 -22.07 -4.41 -10.19
C CYS A 119 -21.86 -4.67 -11.68
N ASP A 120 -20.64 -4.46 -12.20
CA ASP A 120 -20.31 -4.78 -13.61
C ASP A 120 -20.53 -6.28 -13.90
N ASP A 121 -20.08 -7.17 -13.01
CA ASP A 121 -20.28 -8.62 -13.16
C ASP A 121 -21.75 -9.05 -13.11
N ALA A 122 -22.60 -8.21 -12.50
CA ALA A 122 -24.03 -8.44 -12.36
C ALA A 122 -24.86 -7.60 -13.36
N GLU A 123 -24.21 -6.93 -14.31
CA GLU A 123 -24.84 -6.05 -15.31
C GLU A 123 -25.72 -4.94 -14.70
N ALA A 124 -25.34 -4.46 -13.51
CA ALA A 124 -26.03 -3.40 -12.78
C ALA A 124 -25.36 -2.03 -13.00
N ASP A 125 -25.43 -1.51 -14.23
CA ASP A 125 -24.67 -0.34 -14.68
C ASP A 125 -24.92 0.93 -13.87
N ASP A 126 -26.18 1.25 -13.57
CA ASP A 126 -26.55 2.45 -12.80
C ASP A 126 -25.91 2.44 -11.39
N HIS A 127 -25.91 1.29 -10.73
CA HIS A 127 -25.24 1.11 -9.44
C HIS A 127 -23.73 1.23 -9.58
N ALA A 128 -23.16 0.64 -10.63
CA ALA A 128 -21.73 0.71 -10.90
C ALA A 128 -21.26 2.17 -11.09
N ILE A 129 -22.02 2.98 -11.84
CA ILE A 129 -21.75 4.41 -12.05
C ILE A 129 -21.81 5.17 -10.72
N ASN A 130 -22.87 4.99 -9.93
CA ASN A 130 -23.01 5.67 -8.64
C ASN A 130 -21.86 5.37 -7.66
N LEU A 131 -21.42 4.11 -7.60
CA LEU A 131 -20.28 3.71 -6.78
C LEU A 131 -18.95 4.27 -7.31
N ARG A 132 -18.78 4.38 -8.64
CA ARG A 132 -17.61 5.02 -9.26
C ARG A 132 -17.56 6.52 -9.00
N ILE A 133 -18.68 7.22 -8.97
CA ILE A 133 -18.73 8.64 -8.57
C ILE A 133 -18.18 8.82 -7.15
N LYS A 134 -18.58 7.94 -6.21
CA LYS A 134 -18.01 7.95 -4.85
C LYS A 134 -16.52 7.63 -4.81
N CYS A 135 -16.07 6.67 -5.62
CA CYS A 135 -14.65 6.37 -5.77
C CYS A 135 -13.86 7.61 -6.29
N LEU A 136 -14.40 8.31 -7.29
CA LEU A 136 -13.80 9.49 -7.92
C LEU A 136 -13.63 10.63 -6.91
N GLU A 137 -14.67 10.95 -6.13
CA GLU A 137 -14.62 11.95 -5.07
C GLU A 137 -13.49 11.67 -4.06
N LEU A 138 -13.28 10.40 -3.70
CA LEU A 138 -12.23 10.01 -2.74
C LEU A 138 -10.84 10.00 -3.38
N ALA A 139 -10.73 9.56 -4.64
CA ALA A 139 -9.47 9.50 -5.39
C ALA A 139 -8.91 10.91 -5.61
N GLN A 140 -9.75 11.85 -6.05
CA GLN A 140 -9.37 13.26 -6.23
C GLN A 140 -8.86 13.87 -4.93
N ARG A 141 -9.58 13.68 -3.81
CA ARG A 141 -9.15 14.13 -2.47
C ARG A 141 -7.79 13.56 -2.08
N LYS A 142 -7.50 12.29 -2.39
CA LYS A 142 -6.21 11.66 -2.07
C LYS A 142 -5.07 12.12 -2.97
N MET A 143 -5.34 12.35 -4.25
CA MET A 143 -4.32 12.69 -5.24
C MET A 143 -3.47 13.90 -4.82
N HIS A 144 -4.08 14.92 -4.21
CA HIS A 144 -3.38 16.14 -3.76
C HIS A 144 -2.35 15.92 -2.64
N HIS A 145 -2.44 14.80 -1.91
CA HIS A 145 -1.61 14.52 -0.73
C HIS A 145 -0.66 13.32 -0.92
N CYS A 146 -0.47 12.87 -2.17
CA CYS A 146 0.28 11.66 -2.48
C CYS A 146 1.61 11.95 -3.17
N ARG A 147 2.62 11.10 -2.91
CA ARG A 147 3.90 11.10 -3.63
C ARG A 147 3.71 10.77 -5.11
N ARG A 148 4.69 11.14 -5.94
CA ARG A 148 4.66 10.97 -7.40
C ARG A 148 4.19 9.59 -7.87
N ARG A 149 4.70 8.49 -7.32
CA ARG A 149 4.27 7.13 -7.68
C ARG A 149 2.78 6.88 -7.43
N LYS A 150 2.30 7.18 -6.21
CA LYS A 150 0.88 7.05 -5.85
C LYS A 150 0.01 8.04 -6.63
N TRP A 151 0.53 9.23 -6.88
CA TRP A 151 -0.14 10.25 -7.70
C TRP A 151 -0.40 9.74 -9.13
N ARG A 152 0.58 9.07 -9.78
CA ARG A 152 0.39 8.45 -11.10
C ARG A 152 -0.71 7.37 -11.08
N GLN A 153 -0.71 6.51 -10.07
CA GLN A 153 -1.76 5.50 -9.90
C GLN A 153 -3.15 6.12 -9.72
N TYR A 154 -3.25 7.18 -8.92
CA TYR A 154 -4.51 7.92 -8.80
C TYR A 154 -4.90 8.63 -10.09
N MET A 155 -3.94 9.15 -10.85
CA MET A 155 -4.21 9.77 -12.15
C MET A 155 -4.80 8.76 -13.15
N GLN A 156 -4.20 7.57 -13.24
CA GLN A 156 -4.74 6.48 -14.06
C GLN A 156 -6.14 6.07 -13.61
N LEU A 157 -6.35 5.88 -12.30
CA LEU A 157 -7.65 5.51 -11.75
C LEU A 157 -8.70 6.61 -12.02
N ILE A 158 -8.35 7.87 -11.81
CA ILE A 158 -9.25 9.02 -12.02
C ILE A 158 -9.65 9.09 -13.49
N ALA A 159 -8.72 8.88 -14.42
CA ALA A 159 -9.04 8.84 -15.83
C ALA A 159 -10.07 7.74 -16.15
N ASP A 160 -9.92 6.55 -15.55
CA ASP A 160 -10.83 5.44 -15.85
C ASP A 160 -12.19 5.70 -15.23
N LEU A 161 -12.22 6.18 -13.99
CA LEU A 161 -13.46 6.57 -13.32
C LEU A 161 -14.19 7.65 -14.11
N LEU A 162 -13.52 8.69 -14.57
CA LEU A 162 -14.13 9.75 -15.39
C LEU A 162 -14.70 9.20 -16.69
N ARG A 163 -13.98 8.29 -17.37
CA ARG A 163 -14.47 7.62 -18.58
C ARG A 163 -15.70 6.75 -18.28
N ARG A 164 -15.62 5.86 -17.28
CA ARG A 164 -16.69 4.93 -16.90
C ARG A 164 -17.93 5.62 -16.33
N THR A 165 -17.79 6.83 -15.80
CA THR A 165 -18.91 7.70 -15.40
C THR A 165 -19.32 8.70 -16.49
N GLN A 166 -18.83 8.54 -17.72
CA GLN A 166 -19.16 9.38 -18.89
C GLN A 166 -18.83 10.87 -18.72
N ASN A 167 -17.92 11.24 -17.80
CA ASN A 167 -17.47 12.62 -17.61
C ASN A 167 -16.28 12.93 -18.53
N VAL A 168 -16.58 12.95 -19.84
CA VAL A 168 -15.58 13.18 -20.90
C VAL A 168 -14.97 14.59 -20.79
N THR A 169 -15.76 15.56 -20.34
CA THR A 169 -15.32 16.95 -20.17
C THR A 169 -14.17 17.10 -19.18
N ASP A 170 -14.23 16.42 -18.03
CA ASP A 170 -13.14 16.49 -17.04
C ASP A 170 -11.98 15.58 -17.42
N LEU A 171 -12.25 14.45 -18.07
CA LEU A 171 -11.20 13.58 -18.60
C LEU A 171 -10.30 14.32 -19.60
N ARG A 172 -10.90 15.12 -20.51
CA ARG A 172 -10.15 15.94 -21.48
C ARG A 172 -9.17 16.91 -20.82
N LYS A 173 -9.52 17.45 -19.65
CA LYS A 173 -8.70 18.43 -18.91
C LYS A 173 -7.45 17.82 -18.28
N LEU A 174 -7.34 16.50 -18.15
CA LEU A 174 -6.14 15.87 -17.60
C LEU A 174 -4.93 16.13 -18.52
N ASP A 175 -3.86 16.72 -17.98
CA ASP A 175 -2.68 17.07 -18.76
C ASP A 175 -1.82 15.82 -19.07
N THR A 176 -1.81 15.40 -20.34
CA THR A 176 -0.97 14.29 -20.82
C THR A 176 0.49 14.71 -21.04
N GLY A 177 0.77 16.02 -21.06
CA GLY A 177 2.12 16.59 -21.18
C GLY A 177 2.84 16.76 -19.85
N ASP A 178 2.17 16.49 -18.72
CA ASP A 178 2.77 16.67 -17.39
C ASP A 178 4.06 15.84 -17.25
N ARG A 179 5.17 16.54 -16.98
CA ARG A 179 6.50 15.94 -16.81
C ARG A 179 6.58 14.94 -15.66
N ARG A 180 5.60 14.93 -14.75
CA ARG A 180 5.52 13.97 -13.65
C ARG A 180 5.09 12.59 -14.11
N LEU A 181 4.35 12.48 -15.22
CA LEU A 181 3.93 11.21 -15.81
C LEU A 181 5.13 10.44 -16.36
N ASP A 182 5.13 9.13 -16.16
CA ASP A 182 5.99 8.23 -16.94
C ASP A 182 5.32 7.90 -18.28
N TYR A 183 6.07 7.25 -19.16
CA TYR A 183 5.58 6.81 -20.47
C TYR A 183 4.32 5.96 -20.35
N CYS A 184 4.36 4.91 -19.52
CA CYS A 184 3.21 4.02 -19.31
C CYS A 184 1.94 4.76 -18.88
N THR A 185 2.02 5.65 -17.88
CA THR A 185 0.85 6.40 -17.39
C THR A 185 0.34 7.36 -18.47
N ARG A 186 1.25 7.96 -19.25
CA ARG A 186 0.87 8.85 -20.35
C ARG A 186 0.11 8.11 -21.44
N GLU A 187 0.61 6.97 -21.90
CA GLU A 187 -0.04 6.17 -22.93
C GLU A 187 -1.40 5.65 -22.45
N LEU A 188 -1.48 5.20 -21.19
CA LEU A 188 -2.76 4.83 -20.58
C LEU A 188 -3.76 6.00 -20.58
N LEU A 189 -3.32 7.23 -20.28
CA LEU A 189 -4.19 8.41 -20.31
C LEU A 189 -4.65 8.77 -21.73
N ILE A 190 -3.75 8.72 -22.70
CA ILE A 190 -4.06 8.97 -24.12
C ILE A 190 -5.06 7.92 -24.62
N TYR A 191 -4.82 6.65 -24.32
CA TYR A 191 -5.71 5.56 -24.68
C TYR A 191 -7.11 5.76 -24.10
N GLN A 192 -7.20 6.06 -22.81
CA GLN A 192 -8.48 6.30 -22.14
C GLN A 192 -9.25 7.50 -22.70
N LYS A 193 -8.55 8.59 -23.05
CA LYS A 193 -9.17 9.71 -23.77
C LYS A 193 -9.72 9.25 -25.12
N SER A 194 -8.95 8.49 -25.89
CA SER A 194 -9.37 7.98 -27.20
C SER A 194 -10.60 7.07 -27.13
N LEU A 195 -10.73 6.27 -26.06
CA LEU A 195 -11.91 5.44 -25.81
C LEU A 195 -13.13 6.32 -25.51
N ALA A 196 -12.97 7.32 -24.64
CA ALA A 196 -14.05 8.25 -24.29
C ALA A 196 -14.56 9.03 -25.51
N GLU A 197 -13.68 9.48 -26.43
CA GLU A 197 -14.09 10.14 -27.67
C GLU A 197 -14.90 9.24 -28.61
N ARG A 198 -14.69 7.92 -28.53
CA ARG A 198 -15.47 6.92 -29.26
C ARG A 198 -16.74 6.48 -28.53
N ASN A 199 -17.06 7.11 -27.39
CA ASN A 199 -18.12 6.70 -26.47
C ASN A 199 -17.96 5.27 -25.95
N ASP A 200 -16.71 4.79 -25.85
CA ASP A 200 -16.41 3.50 -25.25
C ASP A 200 -16.20 3.64 -23.74
N PHE A 201 -17.23 3.25 -23.01
CA PHE A 201 -17.27 3.25 -21.55
C PHE A 201 -17.19 1.84 -20.97
N SER A 202 -16.81 0.84 -21.78
CA SER A 202 -16.67 -0.54 -21.33
C SER A 202 -15.39 -0.74 -20.51
N ALA A 203 -15.24 -1.91 -19.89
CA ALA A 203 -14.02 -2.27 -19.17
C ALA A 203 -12.94 -2.71 -20.17
N HIS A 204 -11.71 -2.23 -20.00
CA HIS A 204 -10.57 -2.57 -20.86
C HIS A 204 -9.39 -3.06 -20.03
N SER A 205 -8.61 -3.98 -20.61
CA SER A 205 -7.36 -4.48 -20.03
C SER A 205 -6.20 -3.55 -20.33
N ARG A 206 -5.20 -3.51 -19.44
CA ARG A 206 -3.90 -2.89 -19.78
C ARG A 206 -3.18 -3.64 -20.90
N ASP A 207 -3.47 -4.92 -21.10
CA ASP A 207 -2.92 -5.74 -22.20
C ASP A 207 -3.39 -5.28 -23.59
N GLU A 208 -4.46 -4.48 -23.68
CA GLU A 208 -4.95 -3.94 -24.96
C GLU A 208 -4.08 -2.80 -25.49
N ILE A 209 -3.25 -2.23 -24.62
CA ILE A 209 -2.26 -1.24 -25.00
C ILE A 209 -0.98 -2.01 -25.20
N ASP A 210 -0.42 -1.88 -26.41
CA ASP A 210 0.94 -2.30 -26.65
C ASP A 210 1.88 -1.34 -25.93
N LEU A 211 1.97 -1.54 -24.61
CA LEU A 211 3.05 -1.06 -23.81
C LEU A 211 4.24 -1.97 -24.14
N GLU A 212 4.71 -1.94 -25.39
CA GLU A 212 6.08 -2.39 -25.66
C GLU A 212 6.95 -1.70 -24.61
N PRO A 213 7.94 -2.41 -24.02
CA PRO A 213 8.98 -1.73 -23.29
C PRO A 213 9.64 -0.81 -24.30
N PHE A 214 9.14 0.41 -24.41
CA PHE A 214 9.55 1.33 -25.45
C PHE A 214 10.96 1.74 -25.11
N ASP A 215 11.84 1.07 -25.84
CA ASP A 215 13.21 1.39 -26.16
C ASP A 215 13.27 2.88 -26.50
N ASP A 216 13.74 3.66 -25.54
CA ASP A 216 14.44 4.95 -25.63
C ASP A 216 14.56 5.58 -27.03
N PHE A 217 13.43 5.98 -27.63
CA PHE A 217 13.42 6.70 -28.90
C PHE A 217 13.69 8.22 -28.71
N PHE A 218 14.58 8.53 -27.77
CA PHE A 218 15.67 9.46 -28.01
C PHE A 218 17.00 8.67 -27.92
N GLU A 219 17.51 8.31 -29.10
CA GLU A 219 18.85 7.79 -29.40
C GLU A 219 19.18 6.34 -29.02
N LYS A 220 19.18 5.48 -30.05
CA LYS A 220 20.24 4.48 -30.24
C LYS A 220 21.61 5.20 -30.29
N LYS A 221 22.16 5.47 -29.12
CA LYS A 221 23.57 5.23 -28.86
C LYS A 221 23.61 4.06 -27.90
N THR A 222 24.54 3.15 -28.11
CA THR A 222 25.10 2.37 -27.00
C THR A 222 25.45 3.35 -25.89
N SER A 223 24.55 3.50 -24.92
CA SER A 223 24.67 4.43 -23.81
C SER A 223 24.61 3.58 -22.56
N GLU A 224 25.77 3.37 -21.95
CA GLU A 224 25.98 2.72 -20.66
C GLU A 224 25.39 3.52 -19.48
N ARG A 225 24.29 4.26 -19.66
CA ARG A 225 23.70 5.11 -18.62
C ARG A 225 22.22 4.81 -18.47
N ALA A 226 21.85 4.25 -17.32
CA ALA A 226 20.47 3.98 -16.96
C ALA A 226 19.75 5.26 -16.50
N ASP A 227 18.42 5.17 -16.41
CA ASP A 227 17.53 6.26 -15.96
C ASP A 227 18.03 6.83 -14.61
N PRO A 228 18.43 8.11 -14.54
CA PRO A 228 19.02 8.69 -13.34
C PRO A 228 18.12 8.60 -12.10
N SER A 229 16.81 8.43 -12.28
CA SER A 229 15.85 8.31 -11.18
C SER A 229 15.67 6.88 -10.68
N HIS A 230 15.69 5.88 -11.56
CA HIS A 230 15.74 4.47 -11.17
C HIS A 230 17.12 4.09 -10.62
N GLU A 231 18.19 4.59 -11.22
CA GLU A 231 19.55 4.49 -10.68
C GLU A 231 19.59 5.08 -9.27
N LEU A 232 19.07 6.30 -9.08
CA LEU A 232 19.06 6.94 -7.76
C LEU A 232 18.31 6.10 -6.72
N GLU A 233 17.09 5.62 -7.01
CA GLU A 233 16.33 4.81 -6.05
C GLU A 233 17.02 3.48 -5.73
N ALA A 234 17.61 2.83 -6.74
CA ALA A 234 18.39 1.60 -6.57
C ALA A 234 19.62 1.83 -5.68
N TYR A 235 20.38 2.90 -5.92
CA TYR A 235 21.54 3.23 -5.09
C TYR A 235 21.14 3.68 -3.68
N LEU A 236 20.01 4.37 -3.49
CA LEU A 236 19.51 4.69 -2.15
C LEU A 236 19.10 3.42 -1.38
N ALA A 237 18.48 2.45 -2.05
CA ALA A 237 18.16 1.15 -1.45
C ALA A 237 19.43 0.33 -1.15
N GLN A 238 20.40 0.34 -2.06
CA GLN A 238 21.71 -0.33 -1.88
C GLN A 238 22.54 0.32 -0.76
N ALA A 239 22.45 1.63 -0.57
CA ALA A 239 23.07 2.35 0.55
C ALA A 239 22.50 1.92 1.92
N LEU A 240 21.38 1.21 1.97
CA LEU A 240 20.83 0.59 3.16
C LEU A 240 21.16 -0.91 3.31
N SER A 241 21.97 -1.47 2.41
CA SER A 241 22.36 -2.89 2.41
C SER A 241 22.99 -3.32 3.74
N GLY A 242 22.82 -4.59 4.09
CA GLY A 242 23.54 -5.20 5.21
C GLY A 242 25.05 -5.32 4.95
N HIS A 243 25.47 -5.33 3.68
CA HIS A 243 26.86 -5.52 3.29
C HIS A 243 27.61 -4.18 3.19
N PRO A 244 28.80 -4.06 3.81
CA PRO A 244 29.55 -2.80 3.84
C PRO A 244 30.07 -2.37 2.46
N GLU A 245 30.41 -3.33 1.59
CA GLU A 245 30.90 -3.02 0.24
C GLU A 245 29.82 -2.39 -0.64
N ASP A 246 28.62 -2.98 -0.66
CA ASP A 246 27.45 -2.43 -1.36
C ASP A 246 27.13 -1.00 -0.91
N ARG A 247 27.18 -0.73 0.40
CA ARG A 247 26.88 0.60 0.93
C ARG A 247 27.94 1.61 0.51
N ALA A 248 29.22 1.25 0.60
CA ALA A 248 30.32 2.14 0.22
C ALA A 248 30.27 2.49 -1.28
N GLU A 249 30.02 1.49 -2.13
CA GLU A 249 29.84 1.67 -3.57
C GLU A 249 28.66 2.60 -3.87
N ALA A 250 27.49 2.31 -3.29
CA ALA A 250 26.29 3.11 -3.50
C ALA A 250 26.47 4.56 -3.04
N LEU A 251 27.08 4.80 -1.88
CA LEU A 251 27.34 6.14 -1.37
C LEU A 251 28.29 6.94 -2.28
N ALA A 252 29.32 6.30 -2.81
CA ALA A 252 30.25 6.93 -3.75
C ALA A 252 29.53 7.37 -5.05
N VAL A 253 28.63 6.52 -5.57
CA VAL A 253 27.82 6.86 -6.74
C VAL A 253 26.83 7.98 -6.42
N LEU A 254 26.13 7.91 -5.29
CA LEU A 254 25.16 8.93 -4.85
C LEU A 254 25.79 10.31 -4.68
N ASP A 255 27.02 10.41 -4.18
CA ASP A 255 27.74 11.68 -4.05
C ASP A 255 28.12 12.28 -5.42
N GLY A 256 28.28 11.43 -6.45
CA GLY A 256 28.41 11.87 -7.85
C GLY A 256 27.08 12.31 -8.48
N MET A 257 25.95 11.78 -8.01
CA MET A 257 24.62 12.05 -8.58
C MET A 257 23.93 13.27 -7.95
N ARG A 258 24.20 13.57 -6.68
CA ARG A 258 23.48 14.63 -5.94
C ARG A 258 24.32 15.25 -4.82
N PRO A 259 23.92 16.44 -4.31
CA PRO A 259 24.66 17.09 -3.24
C PRO A 259 24.82 16.20 -2.00
N HIS A 260 26.06 16.06 -1.52
CA HIS A 260 26.43 15.23 -0.35
C HIS A 260 25.53 15.46 0.88
N LYS A 261 25.05 16.70 1.09
CA LYS A 261 24.13 17.03 2.20
C LYS A 261 22.86 16.16 2.21
N LEU A 262 22.38 15.72 1.05
CA LEU A 262 21.22 14.83 0.93
C LEU A 262 21.55 13.37 1.30
N ASN A 263 22.84 12.99 1.22
CA ASN A 263 23.35 11.66 1.55
C ASN A 263 23.77 11.49 3.01
N LEU A 264 23.85 12.57 3.79
CA LEU A 264 24.24 12.54 5.21
C LEU A 264 23.50 11.47 6.06
N PRO A 265 22.18 11.24 5.90
CA PRO A 265 21.49 10.16 6.61
C PRO A 265 22.06 8.77 6.29
N TYR A 266 22.43 8.52 5.03
CA TYR A 266 22.93 7.22 4.59
C TYR A 266 24.37 6.98 5.05
N TYR A 267 25.21 8.02 5.09
CA TYR A 267 26.53 7.97 5.73
C TYR A 267 26.43 7.74 7.24
N ALA A 268 25.51 8.42 7.91
CA ALA A 268 25.28 8.21 9.34
C ALA A 268 24.76 6.79 9.61
N TYR A 269 23.90 6.25 8.74
CA TYR A 269 23.44 4.86 8.80
C TYR A 269 24.60 3.86 8.67
N ASP A 270 25.48 4.02 7.68
CA ASP A 270 26.68 3.17 7.55
C ASP A 270 27.56 3.24 8.80
N ALA A 271 27.80 4.44 9.33
CA ALA A 271 28.58 4.62 10.56
C ALA A 271 27.95 3.91 11.77
N VAL A 272 26.62 3.87 11.87
CA VAL A 272 25.91 3.08 12.91
C VAL A 272 26.26 1.60 12.79
N LEU A 273 26.20 1.04 11.57
CA LEU A 273 26.49 -0.37 11.33
C LEU A 273 27.97 -0.72 11.57
N GLN A 274 28.89 0.12 11.10
CA GLN A 274 30.33 -0.08 11.29
C GLN A 274 30.73 -0.07 12.78
N ARG A 275 30.15 0.84 13.57
CA ARG A 275 30.41 0.93 15.02
C ARG A 275 29.85 -0.27 15.79
N HIS A 276 28.77 -0.87 15.31
CA HIS A 276 28.11 -2.01 15.97
C HIS A 276 28.88 -3.34 15.81
N LYS A 277 29.87 -3.40 14.90
CA LYS A 277 30.84 -4.52 14.74
C LYS A 277 30.21 -5.93 14.65
N GLY A 278 29.01 -6.05 14.08
CA GLY A 278 28.38 -7.35 13.81
C GLY A 278 27.95 -8.15 15.04
N ALA A 279 27.92 -7.53 16.23
CA ALA A 279 27.31 -8.16 17.40
C ALA A 279 25.80 -8.34 17.17
N PRO A 280 25.16 -9.39 17.74
CA PRO A 280 23.71 -9.54 17.63
C PRO A 280 23.01 -8.31 18.21
N VAL A 281 22.11 -7.72 17.44
CA VAL A 281 21.32 -6.55 17.84
C VAL A 281 20.28 -7.00 18.86
N ASN A 282 20.29 -6.39 20.04
CA ASN A 282 19.30 -6.65 21.07
C ASN A 282 19.11 -5.46 22.02
N ILE A 283 18.20 -5.57 22.99
CA ILE A 283 17.94 -4.51 23.97
C ILE A 283 19.18 -4.11 24.78
N GLN A 284 20.07 -5.07 25.06
CA GLN A 284 21.30 -4.82 25.80
C GLN A 284 22.43 -4.28 24.90
N ASN A 285 22.25 -4.36 23.57
CA ASN A 285 23.20 -3.92 22.57
C ASN A 285 22.48 -3.26 21.36
N PRO A 286 21.80 -2.12 21.56
CA PRO A 286 21.03 -1.45 20.51
C PRO A 286 21.95 -0.73 19.52
N TYR A 287 21.40 -0.36 18.36
CA TYR A 287 22.10 0.55 17.46
C TYR A 287 22.18 1.96 18.06
N ASN A 288 23.38 2.53 18.08
CA ASN A 288 23.55 3.91 18.51
C ASN A 288 23.14 4.88 17.39
N VAL A 289 21.88 5.31 17.40
CA VAL A 289 21.29 6.17 16.36
C VAL A 289 21.38 7.67 16.64
N ALA A 290 22.14 8.11 17.65
CA ALA A 290 22.13 9.51 18.09
C ALA A 290 22.56 10.49 16.97
N ASP A 291 23.62 10.15 16.24
CA ASP A 291 24.11 10.97 15.13
C ASP A 291 23.18 10.91 13.93
N LEU A 292 22.65 9.71 13.62
CA LEU A 292 21.68 9.50 12.54
C LEU A 292 20.40 10.31 12.76
N ALA A 293 19.87 10.32 13.98
CA ALA A 293 18.65 11.03 14.35
C ALA A 293 18.71 12.55 14.10
N ARG A 294 19.91 13.15 14.10
CA ARG A 294 20.11 14.59 13.85
C ARG A 294 20.08 14.96 12.38
N VAL A 295 20.35 14.01 11.48
CA VAL A 295 20.47 14.27 10.04
C VAL A 295 19.31 13.70 9.23
N VAL A 296 18.40 12.93 9.85
CA VAL A 296 17.28 12.28 9.14
C VAL A 296 16.46 13.25 8.28
N THR A 297 16.04 12.74 7.12
CA THR A 297 15.16 13.42 6.18
C THR A 297 13.92 12.55 5.93
N SER A 298 12.87 13.14 5.35
CA SER A 298 11.70 12.36 4.94
C SER A 298 12.07 11.28 3.92
N GLU A 299 12.93 11.59 2.94
CA GLU A 299 13.38 10.64 1.91
C GLU A 299 14.08 9.42 2.53
N PHE A 300 14.97 9.63 3.49
CA PHE A 300 15.66 8.54 4.17
C PHE A 300 14.68 7.65 4.94
N LEU A 301 13.77 8.24 5.71
CA LEU A 301 12.76 7.48 6.46
C LEU A 301 11.85 6.71 5.51
N ASP A 302 11.48 7.31 4.39
CA ASP A 302 10.65 6.70 3.36
C ASP A 302 11.31 5.50 2.70
N MET A 303 12.60 5.62 2.40
CA MET A 303 13.40 4.53 1.83
C MET A 303 13.54 3.38 2.84
N MET A 304 13.87 3.68 4.10
CA MET A 304 13.93 2.70 5.18
C MET A 304 12.60 1.95 5.37
N GLU A 305 11.46 2.65 5.22
CA GLU A 305 10.13 2.05 5.33
C GLU A 305 9.81 1.06 4.21
N THR A 306 10.45 1.15 3.05
CA THR A 306 10.26 0.14 1.97
C THR A 306 10.71 -1.25 2.41
N PHE A 307 11.60 -1.32 3.41
CA PHE A 307 12.09 -2.56 4.02
C PHE A 307 11.27 -3.02 5.24
N ALA A 308 10.22 -2.29 5.63
CA ALA A 308 9.34 -2.72 6.71
C ALA A 308 8.44 -3.88 6.25
N VAL A 309 8.40 -4.95 7.04
CA VAL A 309 7.63 -6.17 6.72
C VAL A 309 6.30 -6.13 7.47
N PRO A 310 5.14 -6.31 6.80
CA PRO A 310 3.86 -6.42 7.50
C PRO A 310 3.69 -7.76 8.23
N ASP A 311 2.91 -7.75 9.33
CA ASP A 311 2.65 -8.86 10.27
C ASP A 311 2.14 -10.18 9.66
N ASN A 312 1.80 -10.20 8.36
CA ASN A 312 1.21 -11.34 7.66
C ASN A 312 2.19 -12.01 6.68
N ILE A 313 3.44 -11.60 6.62
CA ILE A 313 4.48 -12.22 5.78
C ILE A 313 5.10 -13.41 6.54
N ALA A 314 5.27 -14.54 5.85
CA ALA A 314 5.96 -15.71 6.38
C ALA A 314 7.41 -15.34 6.78
N CYS A 315 7.83 -15.74 7.99
CA CYS A 315 9.13 -15.40 8.57
C CYS A 315 10.33 -15.73 7.67
N GLU A 316 10.21 -16.80 6.85
CA GLU A 316 11.22 -17.25 5.89
C GLU A 316 11.51 -16.25 4.76
N ARG A 317 10.66 -15.24 4.57
CA ARG A 317 10.82 -14.20 3.54
C ARG A 317 11.44 -12.90 4.08
N ILE A 318 11.79 -12.84 5.37
CA ILE A 318 12.38 -11.67 6.02
C ILE A 318 13.90 -11.69 5.84
N THR A 319 14.43 -10.77 5.04
CA THR A 319 15.88 -10.65 4.81
C THR A 319 16.60 -10.01 5.99
N LEU A 320 17.93 -10.17 6.05
CA LEU A 320 18.76 -9.47 7.04
C LEU A 320 18.61 -7.94 6.94
N GLN A 321 18.54 -7.41 5.71
CA GLN A 321 18.33 -5.98 5.47
C GLN A 321 17.00 -5.50 6.05
N ASN A 322 15.91 -6.27 5.90
CA ASN A 322 14.64 -5.95 6.55
C ASN A 322 14.81 -5.83 8.08
N LYS A 323 15.50 -6.79 8.71
CA LYS A 323 15.72 -6.78 10.17
C LYS A 323 16.52 -5.57 10.62
N ILE A 324 17.59 -5.22 9.92
CA ILE A 324 18.45 -4.08 10.24
C ILE A 324 17.68 -2.75 10.10
N CYS A 325 17.04 -2.54 8.95
CA CYS A 325 16.27 -1.32 8.70
C CYS A 325 15.16 -1.13 9.72
N MET A 326 14.45 -2.21 10.07
CA MET A 326 13.45 -2.18 11.14
C MET A 326 14.10 -1.86 12.49
N ALA A 327 15.13 -2.58 12.94
CA ALA A 327 15.76 -2.28 14.23
C ALA A 327 16.21 -0.80 14.35
N ILE A 328 16.83 -0.25 13.31
CA ILE A 328 17.26 1.16 13.30
C ILE A 328 16.06 2.12 13.26
N LEU A 329 15.01 1.84 12.48
CA LEU A 329 13.79 2.65 12.50
C LEU A 329 13.14 2.68 13.89
N TYR A 330 13.15 1.56 14.62
CA TYR A 330 12.62 1.47 15.97
C TYR A 330 13.41 2.38 16.89
N GLU A 331 14.73 2.23 16.92
CA GLU A 331 15.62 3.06 17.73
C GLU A 331 15.50 4.54 17.37
N LEU A 332 15.34 4.87 16.09
CA LEU A 332 15.13 6.25 15.65
C LEU A 332 13.83 6.84 16.20
N TYR A 333 12.71 6.11 16.13
CA TYR A 333 11.43 6.64 16.61
C TYR A 333 11.31 6.68 18.13
N THR A 334 12.02 5.81 18.85
CA THR A 334 12.10 5.86 20.32
C THR A 334 13.16 6.82 20.83
N SER A 335 14.13 7.20 19.99
CA SER A 335 15.24 8.09 20.36
C SER A 335 14.76 9.46 20.87
N PRO A 336 15.39 10.00 21.92
CA PRO A 336 15.14 11.37 22.35
C PRO A 336 15.72 12.41 21.37
N TYR A 337 16.64 12.00 20.49
CA TYR A 337 17.38 12.90 19.60
C TYR A 337 16.67 13.21 18.28
N ILE A 338 15.63 12.44 17.91
CA ILE A 338 14.86 12.70 16.69
C ILE A 338 13.84 13.82 16.93
N GLU A 339 13.72 14.76 15.99
CA GLU A 339 12.76 15.85 16.09
C GLU A 339 11.31 15.34 16.15
N GLN A 340 10.45 16.03 16.93
CA GLN A 340 9.06 15.64 17.15
C GLN A 340 8.24 15.52 15.85
N LYS A 341 8.55 16.33 14.82
CA LYS A 341 7.89 16.28 13.51
C LYS A 341 8.03 14.90 12.84
N TRP A 342 9.16 14.22 13.07
CA TRP A 342 9.43 12.89 12.54
C TRP A 342 8.81 11.78 13.40
N LYS A 343 8.67 12.00 14.72
CA LYS A 343 7.89 11.11 15.61
C LYS A 343 6.41 11.07 15.23
N ASN A 344 5.87 12.20 14.78
CA ASN A 344 4.49 12.31 14.34
C ASN A 344 4.28 11.94 12.85
N TYR A 345 5.34 11.51 12.15
CA TYR A 345 5.26 11.15 10.74
C TYR A 345 4.30 9.96 10.55
N ALA A 346 3.09 10.27 10.07
CA ALA A 346 1.93 9.43 9.74
C ALA A 346 1.37 8.42 10.77
N ASP A 347 2.15 7.71 11.59
CA ASP A 347 1.70 6.84 12.70
C ASP A 347 2.93 6.07 13.28
N ALA A 348 3.92 6.73 13.88
CA ALA A 348 5.09 6.03 14.46
C ALA A 348 4.69 4.87 15.40
N GLN A 349 3.60 5.01 16.15
CA GLN A 349 3.09 3.97 17.03
C GLN A 349 2.52 2.75 16.29
N LYS A 350 1.85 2.90 15.14
CA LYS A 350 1.40 1.75 14.35
C LYS A 350 2.58 1.04 13.69
N ARG A 351 3.65 1.78 13.39
CA ARG A 351 4.93 1.26 12.87
C ARG A 351 5.73 0.51 13.94
N LEU A 352 5.79 1.02 15.18
CA LEU A 352 6.36 0.30 16.33
C LEU A 352 5.68 -1.06 16.58
N TYR A 353 4.40 -1.20 16.25
CA TYR A 353 3.66 -2.46 16.34
C TYR A 353 4.01 -3.43 15.21
N LEU A 354 4.14 -2.94 13.97
CA LEU A 354 4.58 -3.74 12.80
C LEU A 354 5.99 -4.34 12.97
N MET A 355 6.79 -3.78 13.88
CA MET A 355 8.15 -4.22 14.19
C MET A 355 8.20 -5.25 15.32
N ARG A 356 7.07 -5.48 16.01
CA ARG A 356 6.90 -6.54 17.01
C ARG A 356 6.43 -7.81 16.30
N VAL A 357 7.39 -8.58 15.77
CA VAL A 357 7.12 -9.95 15.33
C VAL A 357 7.13 -10.85 16.56
N ASP A 358 5.99 -11.45 16.90
CA ASP A 358 5.92 -12.49 17.95
C ASP A 358 6.57 -13.78 17.41
N ASP A 359 7.68 -14.19 18.02
CA ASP A 359 8.35 -15.47 17.77
C ASP A 359 7.70 -16.57 18.62
N LEU A 360 7.22 -17.64 17.97
CA LEU A 360 6.55 -18.76 18.62
C LEU A 360 7.38 -20.06 18.60
N PHE A 361 8.62 -20.07 18.08
CA PHE A 361 9.34 -21.33 17.83
C PHE A 361 10.87 -21.35 18.03
N SER A 362 11.49 -20.43 18.78
CA SER A 362 12.93 -20.51 19.10
C SER A 362 13.20 -20.74 20.60
N ASP A 363 13.83 -21.88 20.94
CA ASP A 363 14.40 -22.18 22.26
C ASP A 363 15.81 -21.60 22.46
N ASP A 364 16.41 -20.99 21.43
CA ASP A 364 17.64 -20.22 21.55
C ASP A 364 17.29 -18.72 21.70
N SER A 365 17.46 -18.23 22.92
CA SER A 365 17.27 -16.83 23.30
C SER A 365 18.38 -15.94 22.73
N TYR A 366 18.15 -15.34 21.55
CA TYR A 366 18.83 -14.12 21.13
C TYR A 366 17.79 -13.05 20.73
N LEU A 367 17.53 -12.21 21.73
CA LEU A 367 16.69 -11.00 21.81
C LEU A 367 16.51 -10.17 20.52
N ILE A 368 15.26 -9.87 20.16
CA ILE A 368 14.65 -8.56 20.46
C ILE A 368 13.28 -8.85 21.10
N GLY A 369 13.29 -9.24 22.38
CA GLY A 369 12.09 -9.27 23.20
C GLY A 369 12.08 -8.08 24.16
N PHE A 370 10.91 -7.42 24.26
CA PHE A 370 10.39 -6.55 25.36
C PHE A 370 10.41 -5.02 25.12
N ILE A 371 9.29 -4.29 25.25
CA ILE A 371 8.60 -3.92 26.51
C ILE A 371 7.07 -3.82 26.31
N LYS A 372 6.27 -4.31 27.27
CA LYS A 372 4.81 -4.06 27.39
C LYS A 372 4.53 -2.55 27.56
N PRO A 373 3.50 -1.97 26.95
CA PRO A 373 3.02 -0.66 27.39
C PRO A 373 2.56 -0.81 28.85
N ARG A 374 3.11 0.01 29.76
CA ARG A 374 2.42 0.33 31.00
C ARG A 374 1.04 0.85 30.59
N MET A 375 0.00 0.14 30.99
CA MET A 375 -1.33 0.73 31.08
C MET A 375 -1.17 1.99 31.96
N PRO A 376 -1.73 3.15 31.58
CA PRO A 376 -1.93 4.21 32.55
C PRO A 376 -2.87 3.61 33.62
N ASN A 377 -2.34 3.37 34.82
CA ASN A 377 -3.13 2.91 35.95
C ASN A 377 -4.17 3.98 36.34
N GLU A 378 -5.25 3.49 36.94
CA GLU A 378 -5.90 3.97 38.18
C GLU A 378 -5.83 5.46 38.52
#